data_AF-I4W2Z7-F1
#
_entry.id   AF-I4W2Z7-F1
#
_cell.length_a   1.000
_cell.length_b   1.000
_cell.length_c   1.000
_cell.angle_alpha   90.00
_cell.angle_beta   90.00
_cell.angle_gamma   90.00
#
_symmetry.space_group_name_H-M   'P 1'
#
loop_
_entity.id
_entity.type
_entity.pdbx_description
1 polymer ?
#
loop_
_entity_poly.entity_id
_entity_poly.type
_entity_poly.pdbx_seq_one_letter_code
_entity_poly.pdbx_strand_id
1 'polypeptide(L)'
;MVINAVMMVMQRKIVRAFERAAATTPATACRPEQLGLKQGVAWYPLVQHAVLRCPGEGRYFLDVANWQRLRRRRQRVALVVLAILLGLLALMVLLRQG
;
A
#
# COMPACT_ATOMS: atom_id res chain seq x y z
N MET A 1 4.28 3.29 -14.47
CA MET A 1 4.57 3.51 -13.04
C MET A 1 3.71 4.60 -12.35
N VAL A 2 3.09 5.54 -13.08
CA VAL A 2 2.28 6.63 -12.48
C VAL A 2 0.93 6.15 -11.88
N ILE A 3 0.31 5.16 -12.49
CA ILE A 3 -0.97 4.57 -12.04
C ILE A 3 -0.85 4.03 -10.60
N ASN A 4 0.30 3.44 -10.24
CA ASN A 4 0.56 2.95 -8.89
C ASN A 4 0.68 4.08 -7.86
N ALA A 5 1.24 5.23 -8.23
CA ALA A 5 1.41 6.35 -7.29
C ALA A 5 0.07 6.97 -6.91
N VAL A 6 -0.80 7.23 -7.90
CA VAL A 6 -2.17 7.74 -7.66
C VAL A 6 -2.98 6.74 -6.85
N MET A 7 -2.90 5.45 -7.19
CA MET A 7 -3.53 4.37 -6.42
C MET A 7 -3.02 4.35 -4.97
N MET A 8 -1.72 4.57 -4.75
CA MET A 8 -1.13 4.60 -3.41
C MET A 8 -1.61 5.80 -2.59
N VAL A 9 -1.82 6.96 -3.22
CA VAL A 9 -2.39 8.14 -2.57
C VAL A 9 -3.85 7.90 -2.20
N MET A 10 -4.64 7.30 -3.09
CA MET A 10 -6.03 6.90 -2.81
C MET A 10 -6.11 5.88 -1.67
N GLN A 11 -5.27 4.85 -1.71
CA GLN A 11 -5.16 3.86 -0.63
C GLN A 11 -4.78 4.50 0.70
N ARG A 12 -3.83 5.44 0.70
CA ARG A 12 -3.47 6.20 1.92
C ARG A 12 -4.62 7.01 2.47
N LYS A 13 -5.47 7.61 1.62
CA LYS A 13 -6.66 8.35 2.09
C LYS A 13 -7.64 7.41 2.80
N ILE A 14 -7.89 6.23 2.23
CA ILE A 14 -8.72 5.18 2.84
C ILE A 14 -8.11 4.73 4.18
N VAL A 15 -6.82 4.36 4.18
CA VAL A 15 -6.10 3.93 5.38
C VAL A 15 -6.16 5.00 6.47
N ARG A 16 -5.91 6.28 6.14
CA ARG A 16 -5.99 7.38 7.12
C ARG A 16 -7.40 7.59 7.67
N ALA A 17 -8.44 7.36 6.87
CA ALA A 17 -9.81 7.43 7.36
C ALA A 17 -10.08 6.32 8.38
N PHE A 18 -9.65 5.09 8.10
CA PHE A 18 -9.73 3.97 9.06
C PHE A 18 -8.87 4.20 10.31
N GLU A 19 -7.66 4.75 10.18
CA GLU A 19 -6.80 5.13 11.32
C GLU A 19 -7.48 6.20 12.19
N ARG A 20 -8.08 7.24 11.59
CA ARG A 20 -8.81 8.29 12.34
C ARG A 20 -10.03 7.76 13.07
N ALA A 21 -10.70 6.76 12.51
CA ALA A 21 -11.81 6.08 13.17
C ALA A 21 -11.36 5.04 14.20
N ALA A 22 -10.05 4.92 14.46
CA ALA A 22 -9.45 3.89 15.32
C ALA A 22 -9.83 2.45 14.93
N ALA A 23 -10.27 2.23 13.69
CA ALA A 23 -10.74 0.96 13.18
C ALA A 23 -9.56 0.07 12.74
N THR A 24 -8.62 -0.17 13.65
CA THR A 24 -7.36 -0.91 13.41
C THR A 24 -7.37 -2.32 14.00
N THR A 25 -8.41 -2.66 14.78
CA THR A 25 -8.60 -3.97 15.39
C THR A 25 -9.99 -4.54 15.06
N PRO A 26 -10.19 -5.87 15.18
CA PRO A 26 -11.49 -6.49 14.97
C PRO A 26 -12.60 -5.91 15.86
N ALA A 27 -12.28 -5.57 17.11
CA ALA A 27 -13.24 -4.99 18.06
C ALA A 27 -13.71 -3.58 17.65
N THR A 28 -12.84 -2.85 16.95
CA THR A 28 -13.10 -1.50 16.42
C THR A 28 -13.51 -1.53 14.94
N ALA A 29 -13.87 -2.69 14.38
CA ALA A 29 -14.18 -2.80 12.97
C ALA A 29 -15.40 -1.93 12.61
N CYS A 30 -15.27 -1.11 11.58
CA CYS A 30 -16.29 -0.18 11.13
C CYS A 30 -16.71 -0.48 9.70
N ARG A 31 -17.94 -0.11 9.35
CA ARG A 31 -18.41 -0.22 7.97
C ARG A 31 -17.86 0.94 7.14
N PRO A 32 -17.32 0.71 5.93
CA PRO A 32 -16.81 1.77 5.08
C PRO A 32 -17.82 2.87 4.79
N GLU A 33 -19.10 2.52 4.73
CA GLU A 33 -20.21 3.45 4.52
C GLU A 33 -20.30 4.47 5.68
N GLN A 34 -20.00 4.06 6.91
CA GLN A 34 -19.95 4.95 8.08
C GLN A 34 -18.79 5.95 8.02
N LEU A 35 -17.70 5.58 7.33
CA LEU A 35 -16.57 6.48 7.08
C LEU A 35 -16.76 7.36 5.83
N GLY A 36 -17.90 7.26 5.13
CA GLY A 36 -18.15 7.95 3.87
C GLY A 36 -17.26 7.46 2.71
N LEU A 37 -16.69 6.25 2.83
CA LEU A 37 -15.79 5.67 1.84
C LEU A 37 -16.60 4.85 0.84
N LYS A 38 -16.42 5.15 -0.45
CA LYS A 38 -16.99 4.35 -1.53
C LYS A 38 -16.07 3.16 -1.84
N GLN A 39 -16.65 1.98 -1.98
CA GLN A 39 -15.96 0.76 -2.42
C GLN A 39 -15.62 0.86 -3.92
N GLY A 40 -14.63 1.69 -4.25
CA GLY A 40 -14.18 1.94 -5.62
C GLY A 40 -12.96 1.09 -6.01
N VAL A 41 -12.33 1.46 -7.12
CA VAL A 41 -11.15 0.75 -7.70
C VAL A 41 -9.96 0.61 -6.74
N ALA A 42 -9.83 1.49 -5.74
CA ALA A 42 -8.77 1.42 -4.72
C ALA A 42 -9.09 0.47 -3.55
N TRP A 43 -10.33 0.01 -3.44
CA TRP A 43 -10.80 -0.90 -2.38
C TRP A 43 -10.34 -2.34 -2.63
N TYR A 44 -10.54 -2.84 -3.85
CA TYR A 44 -10.22 -4.22 -4.22
C TYR A 44 -8.76 -4.62 -3.89
N PRO A 45 -7.73 -3.82 -4.25
CA PRO A 45 -6.36 -4.18 -3.92
C PRO A 45 -6.06 -4.14 -2.42
N LEU A 46 -6.78 -3.33 -1.61
CA LEU A 46 -6.59 -3.29 -0.16
C LEU A 46 -7.13 -4.56 0.51
N VAL A 47 -8.28 -5.05 0.05
CA VAL A 47 -8.85 -6.33 0.50
C VAL A 47 -7.96 -7.49 0.05
N GLN A 48 -7.52 -7.48 -1.21
CA GLN A 48 -6.66 -8.54 -1.77
C GLN A 48 -5.31 -8.66 -1.05
N HIS A 49 -4.72 -7.55 -0.61
CA HIS A 49 -3.47 -7.55 0.16
C HIS A 49 -3.69 -7.81 1.66
N ALA A 50 -4.91 -8.17 2.08
CA ALA A 50 -5.30 -8.35 3.48
C ALA A 50 -4.94 -7.15 4.37
N VAL A 51 -5.03 -5.94 3.82
CA VAL A 51 -4.89 -4.67 4.55
C VAL A 51 -6.21 -4.28 5.20
N LEU A 52 -7.32 -4.53 4.51
CA LEU A 52 -8.66 -4.47 5.09
C LEU A 52 -9.14 -5.90 5.33
N ARG A 53 -9.32 -6.27 6.61
CA ARG A 53 -9.87 -7.57 6.99
C ARG A 53 -11.31 -7.41 7.43
N CYS A 54 -12.15 -8.34 6.99
CA CYS A 54 -13.55 -8.44 7.41
C CYS A 54 -13.64 -9.51 8.51
N PRO A 55 -13.90 -9.15 9.78
CA PRO A 55 -14.13 -10.12 10.84
C PRO A 55 -15.56 -10.71 10.79
N GLY A 56 -16.45 -10.14 9.96
CA GLY A 56 -17.86 -10.50 9.84
C GLY A 56 -18.75 -9.28 9.70
N GLU A 57 -20.02 -9.47 9.32
CA GLU A 57 -21.07 -8.43 9.28
C GLU A 57 -20.84 -7.22 8.36
N GLY A 58 -19.97 -7.35 7.35
CA GLY A 58 -19.62 -6.26 6.44
C GLY A 58 -18.81 -5.14 7.09
N ARG A 59 -18.27 -5.37 8.29
CA ARG A 59 -17.34 -4.45 8.95
C ARG A 59 -15.93 -4.73 8.48
N TYR A 60 -15.11 -3.70 8.38
CA TYR A 60 -13.72 -3.84 8.01
C TYR A 60 -12.84 -3.19 9.08
N PHE A 61 -11.70 -3.81 9.35
CA PHE A 61 -10.63 -3.20 10.13
C PHE A 61 -9.35 -3.15 9.31
N LEU A 62 -8.55 -2.13 9.59
CA LEU A 62 -7.27 -1.88 8.98
C LEU A 62 -6.16 -2.65 9.72
N ASP A 63 -5.54 -3.61 9.04
CA ASP A 63 -4.32 -4.26 9.50
C ASP A 63 -3.10 -3.37 9.19
N VAL A 64 -2.75 -2.54 10.18
CA VAL A 64 -1.61 -1.60 10.09
C VAL A 64 -0.29 -2.35 9.88
N ALA A 65 -0.13 -3.53 10.49
CA ALA A 65 1.09 -4.32 10.36
C ALA A 65 1.29 -4.79 8.91
N ASN A 66 0.22 -5.26 8.28
CA ASN A 66 0.27 -5.71 6.90
C ASN A 66 0.44 -4.54 5.91
N TRP A 67 -0.19 -3.40 6.19
CA TRP A 67 0.03 -2.16 5.43
C TRP A 67 1.50 -1.70 5.46
N GLN A 68 2.13 -1.74 6.64
CA GLN A 68 3.55 -1.41 6.78
C GLN A 68 4.45 -2.42 6.06
N ARG A 69 4.14 -3.72 6.11
CA ARG A 69 4.87 -4.76 5.37
C ARG A 69 4.83 -4.51 3.86
N LEU A 70 3.65 -4.19 3.31
CA LEU A 70 3.49 -3.87 1.89
C LEU A 70 4.32 -2.64 1.50
N ARG A 71 4.30 -1.59 2.34
CA ARG A 71 5.08 -0.37 2.11
C ARG A 71 6.59 -0.64 2.12
N ARG A 72 7.08 -1.42 3.10
CA ARG A 72 8.49 -1.84 3.17
C ARG A 72 8.91 -2.68 1.97
N ARG A 73 8.06 -3.61 1.51
CA ARG A 73 8.34 -4.43 0.33
C ARG A 73 8.48 -3.57 -0.92
N ARG A 74 7.58 -2.60 -1.12
CA ARG A 74 7.66 -1.64 -2.24
C ARG A 74 8.92 -0.78 -2.16
N GLN A 75 9.29 -0.29 -0.98
CA GLN A 75 10.54 0.46 -0.79
C GLN A 75 11.78 -0.39 -1.11
N ARG A 76 11.81 -1.65 -0.66
CA ARG A 76 12.91 -2.57 -0.98
C ARG A 76 13.03 -2.79 -2.49
N VAL A 77 11.92 -3.03 -3.19
CA VAL A 77 11.93 -3.19 -4.65
C VAL A 77 12.46 -1.94 -5.33
N ALA A 78 12.03 -0.74 -4.90
CA ALA A 78 12.55 0.51 -5.45
C ALA A 78 14.06 0.67 -5.23
N LEU A 79 14.56 0.34 -4.04
CA LEU A 79 15.99 0.37 -3.73
C LEU A 79 16.79 -0.64 -4.56
N VAL A 80 16.28 -1.86 -4.73
CA VAL A 80 16.92 -2.89 -5.56
C VAL A 80 16.96 -2.45 -7.03
N VAL A 81 15.87 -1.91 -7.57
CA VAL A 81 15.84 -1.39 -8.95
C VAL A 81 16.83 -0.24 -9.11
N LEU A 82 16.90 0.68 -8.14
CA LEU A 82 17.87 1.77 -8.17
C LEU A 82 19.31 1.25 -8.13
N ALA A 83 19.60 0.26 -7.29
CA ALA A 83 20.92 -0.35 -7.21
C ALA A 83 21.31 -1.05 -8.53
N ILE A 84 20.38 -1.75 -9.17
CA ILE A 84 20.58 -2.37 -10.49
C ILE A 84 20.88 -1.30 -11.55
N LEU A 85 20.09 -0.22 -11.58
CA LEU A 85 20.30 0.87 -12.53
C LEU A 85 21.67 1.54 -12.35
N LEU A 86 22.07 1.79 -11.10
CA LEU A 86 23.40 2.34 -10.78
C LEU A 86 24.52 1.37 -11.17
N GLY A 87 24.35 0.07 -10.93
CA GLY A 87 25.31 -0.95 -11.33
C GLY A 87 25.48 -1.04 -12.85
N LEU A 88 24.36 -1.03 -13.60
CA LEU A 88 24.39 -1.01 -15.06
C LEU A 88 25.03 0.26 -15.61
N LEU A 89 24.73 1.42 -15.00
CA LEU A 89 25.35 2.70 -15.37
C LEU A 89 26.86 2.67 -15.14
N ALA A 90 27.31 2.19 -13.98
CA ALA A 90 28.73 2.04 -13.66
C ALA A 90 29.43 1.09 -14.64
N LEU A 91 28.80 -0.03 -14.99
CA LEU A 91 29.31 -0.99 -15.96
C LEU A 91 29.45 -0.37 -17.36
N MET A 92 28.44 0.38 -17.83
CA MET A 92 28.53 1.10 -19.10
C MET A 92 29.67 2.12 -19.11
N VAL A 93 29.85 2.88 -18.02
CA VAL A 93 30.92 3.87 -17.92
C VAL A 93 32.29 3.18 -17.97
N LEU A 94 32.45 2.04 -17.29
CA LEU A 94 33.69 1.27 -17.29
C LEU A 94 34.02 0.72 -18.69
N LEU A 95 33.03 0.12 -19.37
CA LEU A 95 33.17 -0.41 -20.73
C LEU A 95 33.42 0.66 -21.79
N ARG A 96 33.07 1.93 -21.51
CA ARG A 96 33.32 3.05 -22.42
C ARG A 96 34.73 3.64 -22.26
N GLN A 97 35.42 3.37 -21.16
CA GLN A 97 36.74 3.92 -20.85
C GLN A 97 37.90 2.92 -21.07
N GLY A 98 37.60 1.63 -21.19
CA GLY A 98 38.57 0.60 -21.60
C GLY A 98 38.52 0.35 -23.10
#